data_AF-A0A1V4UBT7-F1
#
_entry.id   AF-A0A1V4UBT7-F1
#
_cell.length_a   1.000
_cell.length_b   1.000
_cell.length_c   1.000
_cell.angle_alpha   90.00
_cell.angle_beta   90.00
_cell.angle_gamma   90.00
#
_symmetry.space_group_name_H-M   'P 1'
#
loop_
_entity.id
_entity.type
_entity.pdbx_description
1 polymer ?
#
loop_
_entity_poly.entity_id
_entity_poly.type
_entity_poly.pdbx_seq_one_letter_code
_entity_poly.pdbx_strand_id
1 'polypeptide(L)'
;MPPRGSQGSCLLCRKTIKKRDAVPHARECLESSGWPRAKKPSFLISVQGHRAASYWLLLIARQECTLTELDSLIRDVWVECCGHLSEFTIQGQRFTRSAECGEIDMEYPLSRVLSTGVKFLYEYDFGSTTVLDLHVVETHPSSPPDSTLCLLARNILPRVPCNTCGSLAEFRLNDDDGESSFHLCRRCVSAPDLDPWCIDVISNSPRDGVCGYEEDAGAAVAWYPPGWTREDLSDPELDAILERIQEG
;
A
#
# COMPACT_ATOMS: atom_id res chain seq x y z
N MET A 1 -22.48 1.89 0.99
CA MET A 1 -21.73 3.01 1.63
C MET A 1 -20.52 2.41 2.33
N PRO A 2 -19.28 2.77 2.00
CA PRO A 2 -18.13 2.25 2.74
C PRO A 2 -18.20 2.76 4.19
N PRO A 3 -17.76 1.94 5.16
CA PRO A 3 -17.99 2.19 6.59
C PRO A 3 -17.30 3.47 7.07
N ARG A 4 -17.93 4.11 8.06
CA ARG A 4 -17.48 5.36 8.69
C ARG A 4 -16.11 5.17 9.36
N GLY A 5 -15.07 5.76 8.76
CA GLY A 5 -13.72 5.91 9.31
C GLY A 5 -12.85 4.69 9.09
N SER A 6 -12.00 4.70 8.05
CA SER A 6 -11.01 3.64 7.86
C SER A 6 -10.03 3.60 9.04
N GLN A 7 -9.85 2.41 9.59
CA GLN A 7 -8.85 2.12 10.61
C GLN A 7 -7.52 1.77 9.94
N GLY A 8 -6.45 1.88 10.69
CA GLY A 8 -5.10 1.51 10.30
C GLY A 8 -4.28 1.02 11.47
N SER A 9 -3.06 0.61 11.18
CA SER A 9 -2.06 0.24 12.17
C SER A 9 -0.90 1.23 12.10
N CYS A 10 -0.45 1.72 13.26
CA CYS A 10 0.82 2.41 13.37
C CYS A 10 1.94 1.36 13.43
N LEU A 11 2.90 1.43 12.51
CA LEU A 11 3.97 0.44 12.43
C LEU A 11 5.11 0.71 13.42
N LEU A 12 5.16 1.90 14.03
CA LEU A 12 6.13 2.22 15.10
C LEU A 12 5.73 1.60 16.44
N CYS A 13 4.46 1.70 16.83
CA CYS A 13 3.99 1.24 18.13
C CYS A 13 3.00 0.05 18.07
N ARG A 14 2.71 -0.44 16.87
CA ARG A 14 1.78 -1.55 16.56
C ARG A 14 0.33 -1.34 17.01
N LYS A 15 -0.07 -0.11 17.36
CA LYS A 15 -1.44 0.21 17.80
C LYS A 15 -2.38 0.46 16.62
N THR A 16 -3.65 0.07 16.78
CA THR A 16 -4.72 0.46 15.86
C THR A 16 -5.05 1.94 16.01
N ILE A 17 -5.14 2.63 14.88
CA ILE A 17 -5.43 4.07 14.77
C ILE A 17 -6.54 4.32 13.75
N LYS A 18 -7.14 5.52 13.78
CA LYS A 18 -8.07 5.97 12.73
C LYS A 18 -7.30 6.77 11.68
N LYS A 19 -7.69 6.71 10.40
CA LYS A 19 -7.04 7.47 9.31
C LYS A 19 -6.85 8.95 9.65
N ARG A 20 -7.89 9.61 10.18
CA ARG A 20 -7.86 11.03 10.55
C ARG A 20 -6.82 11.36 11.63
N ASP A 21 -6.48 10.37 12.46
CA ASP A 21 -5.59 10.51 13.60
C ASP A 21 -4.16 10.00 13.24
N ALA A 22 -3.93 9.54 12.01
CA ALA A 22 -2.68 8.89 11.60
C ALA A 22 -1.47 9.83 11.67
N VAL A 23 -1.60 11.06 11.15
CA VAL A 23 -0.54 12.07 11.18
C VAL A 23 -0.21 12.53 12.60
N PRO A 24 -1.18 13.00 13.43
CA PRO A 24 -0.87 13.41 14.80
C PRO A 24 -0.30 12.25 15.63
N HIS A 25 -0.82 11.03 15.47
CA HIS A 25 -0.28 9.86 16.16
C HIS A 25 1.15 9.52 15.73
N ALA A 26 1.45 9.57 14.42
CA ALA A 26 2.79 9.32 13.91
C ALA A 26 3.81 10.31 14.47
N ARG A 27 3.44 11.58 14.63
CA ARG A 27 4.28 12.62 15.25
C ARG A 27 4.70 12.25 16.66
N GLU A 28 3.73 11.93 17.52
CA GLU A 28 3.99 11.52 18.91
C GLU A 28 4.87 10.26 18.99
N CYS A 29 4.60 9.29 18.10
CA CYS A 29 5.40 8.07 18.00
C CYS A 29 6.84 8.37 17.55
N LEU A 30 7.06 9.26 16.58
CA LEU A 30 8.39 9.65 16.10
C LEU A 30 9.18 10.47 17.14
N GLU A 31 8.51 11.22 18.00
CA GLU A 31 9.15 11.89 19.13
C GLU A 31 9.62 10.89 20.19
N SER A 32 8.86 9.81 20.37
CA SER A 32 9.13 8.76 21.36
C SER A 32 9.99 7.61 20.83
N SER A 33 10.22 7.52 19.51
CA SER A 33 10.88 6.37 18.88
C SER A 33 12.40 6.34 19.07
N GLY A 34 13.01 7.45 19.49
CA GLY A 34 14.46 7.60 19.54
C GLY A 34 15.13 7.64 18.16
N TRP A 35 14.34 7.80 17.08
CA TRP A 35 14.88 7.91 15.73
C TRP A 35 15.80 9.14 15.58
N PRO A 36 16.84 9.05 14.73
CA PRO A 36 17.77 10.15 14.55
C PRO A 36 17.05 11.38 14.02
N ARG A 37 17.49 12.56 14.46
CA ARG A 37 17.02 13.83 13.90
C ARG A 37 17.96 14.26 12.78
N ALA A 38 17.45 14.41 11.58
CA ALA A 38 18.24 14.90 10.45
C ALA A 38 18.40 16.42 10.48
N LYS A 39 19.48 16.91 9.85
CA LYS A 39 19.72 18.34 9.67
C LYS A 39 18.63 19.01 8.85
N LYS A 40 18.10 18.30 7.86
CA LYS A 40 16.94 18.70 7.05
C LYS A 40 15.74 17.86 7.47
N PRO A 41 14.58 18.46 7.73
CA PRO A 41 13.43 17.70 8.19
C PRO A 41 12.90 16.80 7.06
N SER A 42 12.51 15.57 7.42
CA SER A 42 11.91 14.59 6.53
C SER A 42 10.48 15.00 6.17
N PHE A 43 10.01 14.61 4.98
CA PHE A 43 8.62 14.75 4.55
C PHE A 43 7.76 13.66 5.17
N LEU A 44 6.57 14.04 5.65
CA LEU A 44 5.47 13.10 5.91
C LEU A 44 4.53 13.10 4.70
N ILE A 45 4.43 11.96 4.03
CA ILE A 45 3.69 11.82 2.78
C ILE A 45 2.51 10.86 3.01
N SER A 46 1.28 11.35 2.82
CA SER A 46 0.11 10.48 2.80
C SER A 46 -0.14 9.99 1.38
N VAL A 47 -0.41 8.70 1.24
CA VAL A 47 -0.80 8.04 -0.03
C VAL A 47 -2.20 7.46 0.17
N GLN A 48 -3.08 7.57 -0.82
CA GLN A 48 -4.40 6.95 -0.78
C GLN A 48 -4.85 6.50 -2.17
N GLY A 49 -5.68 5.46 -2.24
CA GLY A 49 -6.33 5.10 -3.52
C GLY A 49 -7.29 6.18 -3.98
N HIS A 50 -7.15 6.65 -5.22
CA HIS A 50 -7.91 7.79 -5.77
C HIS A 50 -9.43 7.57 -5.71
N ARG A 51 -9.88 6.35 -6.00
CA ARG A 51 -11.28 5.91 -5.88
C ARG A 51 -11.53 4.93 -4.73
N ALA A 52 -10.50 4.66 -3.93
CA ALA A 52 -10.49 3.63 -2.90
C ALA A 52 -9.92 4.19 -1.58
N ALA A 53 -10.51 5.30 -1.10
CA ALA A 53 -9.96 6.07 0.02
C ALA A 53 -9.85 5.33 1.37
N SER A 54 -10.44 4.14 1.49
CA SER A 54 -10.24 3.21 2.61
C SER A 54 -8.83 2.64 2.66
N TYR A 55 -8.18 2.53 1.51
CA TYR A 55 -6.78 2.17 1.35
C TYR A 55 -5.92 3.43 1.48
N TRP A 56 -5.00 3.44 2.44
CA TRP A 56 -4.10 4.56 2.68
C TRP A 56 -2.79 4.11 3.34
N LEU A 57 -1.73 4.84 3.03
CA LEU A 57 -0.41 4.72 3.65
C LEU A 57 0.03 6.09 4.22
N LEU A 58 0.88 6.07 5.22
CA LEU A 58 1.60 7.24 5.73
C LEU A 58 3.09 6.92 5.76
N LEU A 59 3.88 7.70 5.03
CA LEU A 59 5.30 7.52 4.83
C LEU A 59 6.10 8.63 5.50
N ILE A 60 7.35 8.35 5.82
CA ILE A 60 8.36 9.37 6.13
C ILE A 60 9.57 9.22 5.21
N ALA A 61 9.94 10.32 4.55
CA ALA A 61 10.97 10.35 3.53
C ALA A 61 12.01 11.44 3.82
N ARG A 62 13.30 11.13 3.73
CA ARG A 62 14.36 12.13 3.71
C ARG A 62 14.26 12.98 2.43
N GLN A 63 14.79 14.19 2.49
CA GLN A 63 14.69 15.15 1.37
C GLN A 63 15.51 14.73 0.13
N GLU A 64 16.54 13.92 0.36
CA GLU A 64 17.42 13.33 -0.66
C GLU A 64 16.88 12.03 -1.26
N CYS A 65 15.81 11.44 -0.69
CA CYS A 65 15.10 10.31 -1.29
C CYS A 65 14.72 10.66 -2.73
N THR A 66 14.78 9.73 -3.68
CA THR A 66 14.36 9.96 -5.07
C THR A 66 12.90 9.61 -5.29
N LEU A 67 12.34 10.04 -6.43
CA LEU A 67 11.04 9.53 -6.89
C LEU A 67 11.13 8.02 -7.20
N THR A 68 12.27 7.50 -7.66
CA THR A 68 12.49 6.06 -7.89
C THR A 68 12.34 5.25 -6.59
N GLU A 69 12.89 5.74 -5.48
CA GLU A 69 12.75 5.08 -4.17
C GLU A 69 11.30 5.13 -3.67
N LEU A 70 10.60 6.26 -3.87
CA LEU A 70 9.19 6.38 -3.53
C LEU A 70 8.30 5.44 -4.36
N ASP A 71 8.56 5.35 -5.67
CA ASP A 71 7.90 4.39 -6.56
C ASP A 71 8.14 2.95 -6.10
N SER A 72 9.39 2.59 -5.80
CA SER A 72 9.74 1.24 -5.35
C SER A 72 9.00 0.86 -4.06
N LEU A 73 8.91 1.77 -3.07
CA LEU A 73 8.09 1.51 -1.88
C LEU A 73 6.63 1.28 -2.24
N ILE A 74 6.02 2.13 -3.08
CA ILE A 74 4.60 2.00 -3.45
C ILE A 74 4.35 0.66 -4.16
N ARG A 75 5.27 0.25 -5.04
CA ARG A 75 5.23 -1.02 -5.76
C ARG A 75 5.29 -2.20 -4.81
N ASP A 76 6.36 -2.27 -4.01
CA ASP A 76 6.62 -3.37 -3.08
C ASP A 76 5.53 -3.52 -2.01
N VAL A 77 4.92 -2.40 -1.59
CA VAL A 77 3.88 -2.41 -0.55
C VAL A 77 2.48 -2.65 -1.13
N TRP A 78 2.20 -2.24 -2.38
CA TRP A 78 0.81 -2.00 -2.78
C TRP A 78 0.42 -2.27 -4.23
N VAL A 79 1.27 -2.13 -5.24
CA VAL A 79 0.76 -2.16 -6.63
C VAL A 79 1.52 -3.08 -7.57
N GLU A 80 2.66 -3.64 -7.17
CA GLU A 80 3.45 -4.46 -8.08
C GLU A 80 2.74 -5.77 -8.46
N CYS A 81 2.75 -6.11 -9.76
CA CYS A 81 2.28 -7.41 -10.23
C CYS A 81 3.19 -8.04 -11.30
N CYS A 82 3.57 -7.30 -12.35
CA CYS A 82 4.25 -7.88 -13.52
C CYS A 82 5.28 -6.94 -14.18
N GLY A 83 5.88 -6.03 -13.43
CA GLY A 83 6.93 -5.14 -13.91
C GLY A 83 6.41 -3.96 -14.74
N HIS A 84 5.14 -3.59 -14.62
CA HIS A 84 4.54 -2.54 -15.44
C HIS A 84 5.16 -1.15 -15.20
N LEU A 85 4.88 -0.24 -16.13
CA LEU A 85 5.29 1.15 -16.05
C LEU A 85 4.51 1.89 -14.96
N SER A 86 5.18 2.89 -14.40
CA SER A 86 4.63 3.80 -13.41
C SER A 86 5.06 5.23 -13.68
N GLU A 87 4.27 6.17 -13.16
CA GLU A 87 4.51 7.59 -13.35
C GLU A 87 4.02 8.43 -12.17
N PHE A 88 4.76 9.49 -11.84
CA PHE A 88 4.26 10.59 -11.01
C PHE A 88 3.88 11.79 -11.87
N THR A 89 2.72 12.40 -11.60
CA THR A 89 2.36 13.72 -12.11
C THR A 89 2.45 14.75 -10.99
N ILE A 90 3.46 15.63 -11.04
CA ILE A 90 3.75 16.66 -10.03
C ILE A 90 3.74 18.03 -10.71
N GLN A 91 2.80 18.89 -10.31
CA GLN A 91 2.66 20.26 -10.88
C GLN A 91 2.60 20.29 -12.43
N GLY A 92 1.96 19.27 -13.03
CA GLY A 92 1.82 19.14 -14.48
C GLY A 92 3.02 18.53 -15.21
N GLN A 93 4.12 18.22 -14.50
CA GLN A 93 5.25 17.47 -15.04
C GLN A 93 5.08 15.98 -14.74
N ARG A 94 5.41 15.14 -15.73
CA ARG A 94 5.31 13.68 -15.70
C ARG A 94 6.71 13.10 -15.51
N PHE A 95 6.87 12.24 -14.49
CA PHE A 95 8.12 11.57 -14.15
C PHE A 95 7.91 10.06 -14.26
N THR A 96 8.55 9.41 -15.22
CA THR A 96 8.23 8.05 -15.66
C THR A 96 9.35 7.09 -15.31
N ARG A 97 8.98 5.88 -14.88
CA ARG A 97 9.95 4.80 -14.65
C ARG A 97 10.42 4.25 -15.99
N SER A 98 11.72 4.07 -16.15
CA SER A 98 12.34 3.65 -17.41
C SER A 98 12.05 4.63 -18.56
N ALA A 99 12.07 5.94 -18.25
CA ALA A 99 11.81 7.03 -19.19
C ALA A 99 12.56 6.87 -20.54
N GLU A 100 11.83 7.06 -21.63
CA GLU A 100 12.41 7.08 -22.98
C GLU A 100 12.97 8.47 -23.34
N CYS A 101 13.57 8.58 -24.54
CA CYS A 101 14.15 9.84 -25.01
C CYS A 101 13.08 10.94 -25.09
N GLY A 102 13.22 11.98 -24.26
CA GLY A 102 12.29 13.11 -24.19
C GLY A 102 11.33 13.07 -23.00
N GLU A 103 11.31 11.97 -22.25
CA GLU A 103 10.61 11.86 -20.97
C GLU A 103 11.53 12.25 -19.80
N ILE A 104 10.94 12.55 -18.65
CA ILE A 104 11.67 12.86 -17.42
C ILE A 104 11.71 11.58 -16.57
N ASP A 105 12.90 11.13 -16.20
CA ASP A 105 13.07 9.98 -15.31
C ASP A 105 12.69 10.30 -13.84
N MET A 106 12.71 9.26 -13.00
CA MET A 106 12.42 9.38 -11.56
C MET A 106 13.67 9.60 -10.69
N GLU A 107 14.86 9.80 -11.27
CA GLU A 107 16.12 10.01 -10.54
C GLU A 107 16.26 11.45 -10.01
N TYR A 108 15.15 11.99 -9.50
CA TYR A 108 15.04 13.31 -8.91
C TYR A 108 14.84 13.20 -7.40
N PRO A 109 15.69 13.87 -6.59
CA PRO A 109 15.43 14.01 -5.17
C PRO A 109 14.08 14.68 -4.90
N LEU A 110 13.33 14.15 -3.92
CA LEU A 110 12.01 14.65 -3.52
C LEU A 110 12.06 16.16 -3.24
N SER A 111 13.12 16.65 -2.60
CA SER A 111 13.29 18.08 -2.30
C SER A 111 13.36 19.01 -3.51
N ARG A 112 13.59 18.50 -4.72
CA ARG A 112 13.58 19.33 -5.94
C ARG A 112 12.18 19.57 -6.50
N VAL A 113 11.26 18.66 -6.24
CA VAL A 113 9.94 18.62 -6.89
C VAL A 113 8.78 18.68 -5.90
N LEU A 114 9.05 18.42 -4.62
CA LEU A 114 8.07 18.41 -3.54
C LEU A 114 8.37 19.47 -2.47
N SER A 115 7.29 19.98 -1.89
CA SER A 115 7.30 20.82 -0.69
C SER A 115 6.02 20.56 0.11
N THR A 116 5.98 21.00 1.37
CA THR A 116 4.78 20.83 2.20
C THR A 116 3.53 21.42 1.55
N GLY A 117 2.43 20.69 1.56
CA GLY A 117 1.15 21.05 0.94
C GLY A 117 1.03 20.63 -0.52
N VAL A 118 2.11 20.17 -1.17
CA VAL A 118 2.03 19.69 -2.56
C VAL A 118 1.24 18.40 -2.62
N LYS A 119 0.22 18.40 -3.48
CA LYS A 119 -0.51 17.21 -3.91
C LYS A 119 -0.04 16.79 -5.29
N PHE A 120 0.04 15.50 -5.51
CA PHE A 120 0.50 14.92 -6.77
C PHE A 120 -0.14 13.55 -6.97
N LEU A 121 -0.09 13.05 -8.20
CA LEU A 121 -0.69 11.78 -8.59
C LEU A 121 0.39 10.75 -8.86
N TYR A 122 0.03 9.50 -8.66
CA TYR A 122 0.81 8.34 -9.09
C TYR A 122 -0.10 7.39 -9.85
N GLU A 123 0.42 6.85 -10.94
CA GLU A 123 -0.26 5.87 -11.79
C GLU A 123 0.66 4.67 -11.99
N TYR A 124 0.11 3.46 -11.83
CA TYR A 124 0.78 2.20 -12.11
C TYR A 124 -0.07 1.37 -13.06
N ASP A 125 0.58 0.78 -14.06
CA ASP A 125 -0.01 0.00 -15.15
C ASP A 125 -1.00 0.80 -16.00
N PHE A 126 -0.61 1.22 -17.21
CA PHE A 126 -1.50 2.01 -18.08
C PHE A 126 -2.61 1.20 -18.76
N GLY A 127 -2.58 -0.14 -18.68
CA GLY A 127 -3.68 -1.00 -19.15
C GLY A 127 -4.80 -1.14 -18.12
N SER A 128 -4.42 -1.35 -16.86
CA SER A 128 -5.31 -1.54 -15.72
C SER A 128 -4.93 -0.57 -14.58
N THR A 129 -5.12 0.72 -14.83
CA THR A 129 -4.49 1.78 -14.03
C THR A 129 -4.98 1.85 -12.60
N THR A 130 -4.02 1.67 -11.69
CA THR A 130 -4.19 2.01 -10.28
C THR A 130 -3.71 3.44 -10.07
N VAL A 131 -4.65 4.34 -9.78
CA VAL A 131 -4.36 5.76 -9.52
C VAL A 131 -4.34 6.02 -8.01
N LEU A 132 -3.27 6.65 -7.52
CA LEU A 132 -3.10 7.05 -6.13
C LEU A 132 -2.98 8.57 -6.00
N ASP A 133 -3.62 9.14 -4.97
CA ASP A 133 -3.38 10.53 -4.57
C ASP A 133 -2.27 10.55 -3.51
N LEU A 134 -1.26 11.39 -3.73
CA LEU A 134 -0.20 11.66 -2.78
C LEU A 134 -0.24 13.12 -2.31
N HIS A 135 0.15 13.33 -1.06
CA HIS A 135 0.20 14.65 -0.46
C HIS A 135 1.31 14.74 0.58
N VAL A 136 2.18 15.74 0.45
CA VAL A 136 3.18 16.08 1.48
C VAL A 136 2.47 16.83 2.59
N VAL A 137 2.05 16.12 3.63
CA VAL A 137 1.19 16.68 4.68
C VAL A 137 1.95 17.70 5.52
N GLU A 138 3.17 17.35 5.94
CA GLU A 138 4.03 18.20 6.76
C GLU A 138 5.48 17.73 6.68
N THR A 139 6.36 18.34 7.48
CA THR A 139 7.73 17.87 7.68
C THR A 139 7.98 17.56 9.15
N HIS A 140 8.91 16.65 9.43
CA HIS A 140 9.27 16.20 10.77
C HIS A 140 10.79 16.13 10.94
N PRO A 141 11.37 16.52 12.10
CA PRO A 141 12.82 16.48 12.29
C PRO A 141 13.40 15.06 12.35
N SER A 142 12.61 14.06 12.77
CA SER A 142 13.04 12.65 12.78
C SER A 142 13.23 12.12 11.35
N SER A 143 14.15 11.19 11.18
CA SER A 143 14.38 10.49 9.91
C SER A 143 14.46 8.98 10.14
N PRO A 144 14.16 8.17 9.10
CA PRO A 144 14.36 6.72 9.20
C PRO A 144 15.83 6.41 9.53
N PRO A 145 16.12 5.46 10.44
CA PRO A 145 17.48 5.16 10.86
C PRO A 145 18.33 4.53 9.75
N ASP A 146 17.80 3.49 9.10
CA ASP A 146 18.57 2.63 8.20
C ASP A 146 18.22 2.82 6.71
N SER A 147 17.38 3.81 6.40
CA SER A 147 16.91 4.09 5.05
C SER A 147 16.65 5.58 4.81
N THR A 148 16.39 5.93 3.56
CA THR A 148 15.92 7.25 3.12
C THR A 148 14.40 7.38 3.23
N LEU A 149 13.67 6.26 3.26
CA LEU A 149 12.21 6.19 3.19
C LEU A 149 11.67 5.03 4.05
N CYS A 150 10.56 5.25 4.75
CA CYS A 150 9.93 4.23 5.59
C CYS A 150 8.41 4.42 5.68
N LEU A 151 7.67 3.30 5.75
CA LEU A 151 6.23 3.27 6.02
C LEU A 151 5.97 3.38 7.53
N LEU A 152 5.19 4.38 7.94
CA LEU A 152 4.86 4.63 9.34
C LEU A 152 3.52 4.06 9.77
N ALA A 153 2.56 4.04 8.86
CA ALA A 153 1.23 3.50 9.10
C ALA A 153 0.56 3.11 7.79
N ARG A 154 -0.33 2.12 7.85
CA ARG A 154 -1.21 1.76 6.74
C ARG A 154 -2.60 1.40 7.23
N ASN A 155 -3.58 1.42 6.33
CA ASN A 155 -4.91 0.95 6.63
C ASN A 155 -4.92 -0.53 7.03
N ILE A 156 -5.90 -0.90 7.85
CA ILE A 156 -6.28 -2.30 8.04
C ILE A 156 -7.15 -2.69 6.83
N LEU A 157 -7.03 -3.93 6.37
CA LEU A 157 -7.82 -4.46 5.26
C LEU A 157 -9.31 -4.11 5.47
N PRO A 158 -9.96 -3.43 4.51
CA PRO A 158 -11.37 -3.11 4.62
C PRO A 158 -12.20 -4.37 4.79
N ARG A 159 -13.10 -4.37 5.78
CA ARG A 159 -13.95 -5.52 6.07
C ARG A 159 -15.02 -5.67 5.00
N VAL A 160 -14.97 -6.76 4.25
CA VAL A 160 -15.98 -7.14 3.27
C VAL A 160 -16.77 -8.35 3.80
N PRO A 161 -18.11 -8.32 3.79
CA PRO A 161 -18.91 -9.47 4.20
C PRO A 161 -18.88 -10.56 3.12
N CYS A 162 -18.84 -11.81 3.55
CA CYS A 162 -19.02 -12.98 2.72
C CYS A 162 -20.41 -12.97 2.10
N ASN A 163 -20.48 -13.13 0.78
CA ASN A 163 -21.73 -13.12 0.03
C ASN A 163 -22.66 -14.30 0.38
N THR A 164 -22.12 -15.43 0.88
CA THR A 164 -22.90 -16.61 1.25
C THR A 164 -23.51 -16.53 2.64
N CYS A 165 -22.75 -16.08 3.65
CA CYS A 165 -23.17 -16.17 5.06
C CYS A 165 -23.01 -14.88 5.89
N GLY A 166 -22.44 -13.82 5.31
CA GLY A 166 -22.30 -12.52 5.96
C GLY A 166 -21.17 -12.39 6.98
N SER A 167 -20.40 -13.45 7.26
CA SER A 167 -19.16 -13.34 8.07
C SER A 167 -18.08 -12.55 7.34
N LEU A 168 -16.95 -12.24 7.98
CA LEU A 168 -15.83 -11.58 7.30
C LEU A 168 -15.31 -12.47 6.15
N ALA A 169 -15.15 -11.90 4.96
CA ALA A 169 -14.53 -12.54 3.83
C ALA A 169 -13.02 -12.32 3.84
N GLU A 170 -12.29 -13.32 3.37
CA GLU A 170 -10.82 -13.32 3.21
C GLU A 170 -10.41 -13.80 1.81
N PHE A 171 -11.36 -14.32 1.02
CA PHE A 171 -11.14 -14.78 -0.34
C PHE A 171 -12.08 -14.05 -1.31
N ARG A 172 -11.62 -13.93 -2.55
CA ARG A 172 -12.34 -13.42 -3.69
C ARG A 172 -12.41 -14.53 -4.74
N LEU A 173 -13.60 -14.78 -5.26
CA LEU A 173 -13.80 -15.52 -6.49
C LEU A 173 -13.91 -14.50 -7.62
N ASN A 174 -13.01 -14.58 -8.59
CA ASN A 174 -13.05 -13.79 -9.81
C ASN A 174 -13.95 -14.49 -10.82
N ASP A 175 -14.85 -13.75 -11.48
CA ASP A 175 -15.56 -14.23 -12.65
C ASP A 175 -14.73 -13.99 -13.92
N ASP A 176 -14.90 -14.85 -14.93
CA ASP A 176 -14.23 -14.72 -16.23
C ASP A 176 -14.57 -13.38 -16.93
N ASP A 177 -15.69 -12.75 -16.55
CA ASP A 177 -16.19 -11.51 -17.14
C ASP A 177 -15.66 -10.23 -16.46
N GLY A 178 -14.97 -10.34 -15.32
CA GLY A 178 -14.35 -9.23 -14.59
C GLY A 178 -15.31 -8.17 -14.03
N GLU A 179 -16.62 -8.42 -14.07
CA GLU A 179 -17.69 -7.48 -13.72
C GLU A 179 -18.19 -7.68 -12.28
N SER A 180 -18.01 -8.86 -11.69
CA SER A 180 -18.48 -9.14 -10.32
C SER A 180 -17.53 -10.04 -9.53
N SER A 181 -17.08 -9.55 -8.38
CA SER A 181 -16.29 -10.36 -7.45
C SER A 181 -17.15 -10.87 -6.30
N PHE A 182 -17.14 -12.20 -6.13
CA PHE A 182 -17.86 -12.86 -5.05
C PHE A 182 -16.91 -13.08 -3.87
N HIS A 183 -17.25 -12.57 -2.69
CA HIS A 183 -16.38 -12.62 -1.51
C HIS A 183 -16.76 -13.80 -0.61
N LEU A 184 -15.77 -14.57 -0.19
CA LEU A 184 -15.92 -15.82 0.54
C LEU A 184 -15.11 -15.78 1.85
N CYS A 185 -15.67 -16.37 2.90
CA CYS A 185 -14.93 -16.63 4.14
C CYS A 185 -14.29 -18.02 4.10
N ARG A 186 -13.37 -18.30 5.04
CA ARG A 186 -12.69 -19.61 5.19
C ARG A 186 -13.61 -20.84 5.15
N ARG A 187 -14.86 -20.70 5.59
CA ARG A 187 -15.84 -21.81 5.56
C ARG A 187 -16.53 -21.97 4.20
N CYS A 188 -16.85 -20.85 3.54
CA CYS A 188 -17.65 -20.86 2.31
C CYS A 188 -16.79 -21.06 1.06
N VAL A 189 -15.49 -20.83 1.14
CA VAL A 189 -14.55 -21.02 0.04
C VAL A 189 -14.32 -22.50 -0.31
N SER A 190 -14.61 -23.44 0.60
CA SER A 190 -14.51 -24.89 0.34
C SER A 190 -15.77 -25.50 -0.28
N ALA A 191 -16.63 -24.68 -0.91
CA ALA A 191 -17.81 -25.20 -1.59
C ALA A 191 -17.42 -25.94 -2.89
N PRO A 192 -18.08 -27.05 -3.24
CA PRO A 192 -17.65 -27.94 -4.33
C PRO A 192 -17.82 -27.35 -5.74
N ASP A 193 -18.63 -26.31 -5.91
CA ASP A 193 -18.97 -25.73 -7.22
C ASP A 193 -18.07 -24.54 -7.61
N LEU A 194 -17.01 -24.27 -6.84
CA LEU A 194 -16.09 -23.17 -7.09
C LEU A 194 -14.88 -23.66 -7.89
N ASP A 195 -14.44 -22.88 -8.88
CA ASP A 195 -13.18 -23.14 -9.57
C ASP A 195 -12.00 -22.68 -8.69
N PRO A 196 -11.12 -23.60 -8.24
CA PRO A 196 -9.95 -23.25 -7.43
C PRO A 196 -9.02 -22.22 -8.04
N TRP A 197 -8.93 -22.17 -9.38
CA TRP A 197 -8.02 -21.26 -10.10
C TRP A 197 -8.54 -19.83 -10.18
N CYS A 198 -9.82 -19.63 -9.85
CA CYS A 198 -10.46 -18.32 -9.80
C CYS A 198 -10.51 -17.75 -8.38
N ILE A 199 -9.89 -18.42 -7.39
CA ILE A 199 -9.93 -18.03 -5.98
C ILE A 199 -8.61 -17.38 -5.58
N ASP A 200 -8.69 -16.12 -5.17
CA ASP A 200 -7.56 -15.35 -4.64
C ASP A 200 -7.82 -14.91 -3.20
N VAL A 201 -6.74 -14.66 -2.46
CA VAL A 201 -6.80 -13.97 -1.17
C VAL A 201 -7.07 -12.48 -1.38
N ILE A 202 -8.01 -11.93 -0.60
CA ILE A 202 -8.28 -10.49 -0.62
C ILE A 202 -7.05 -9.76 -0.09
N SER A 203 -6.44 -8.97 -0.97
CA SER A 203 -5.23 -8.22 -0.68
C SER A 203 -5.51 -6.86 -0.04
N ASN A 204 -4.62 -6.38 0.84
CA ASN A 204 -4.71 -5.07 1.46
C ASN A 204 -4.17 -3.94 0.56
N SER A 205 -4.71 -3.88 -0.66
CA SER A 205 -4.29 -2.98 -1.72
C SER A 205 -5.46 -2.39 -2.53
N PRO A 206 -5.35 -1.16 -3.05
CA PRO A 206 -6.29 -0.62 -4.02
C PRO A 206 -6.27 -1.34 -5.39
N ARG A 207 -5.31 -2.23 -5.63
CA ARG A 207 -5.16 -3.08 -6.83
C ARG A 207 -5.72 -4.50 -6.63
N ASP A 208 -6.24 -4.81 -5.45
CA ASP A 208 -6.90 -6.08 -5.15
C ASP A 208 -8.00 -6.42 -6.18
N GLY A 209 -7.97 -7.65 -6.70
CA GLY A 209 -8.85 -8.13 -7.78
C GLY A 209 -8.37 -7.83 -9.21
N VAL A 210 -7.21 -7.21 -9.40
CA VAL A 210 -6.58 -7.12 -10.73
C VAL A 210 -5.77 -8.39 -10.99
N CYS A 211 -5.93 -8.96 -12.19
CA CYS A 211 -5.24 -10.18 -12.60
C CYS A 211 -3.72 -10.11 -12.37
N GLY A 212 -3.16 -11.15 -11.75
CA GLY A 212 -1.73 -11.29 -11.47
C GLY A 212 -1.21 -10.46 -10.30
N TYR A 213 -2.06 -9.72 -9.58
CA TYR A 213 -1.67 -8.98 -8.39
C TYR A 213 -1.74 -9.85 -7.13
N GLU A 214 -0.66 -9.87 -6.36
CA GLU A 214 -0.54 -10.53 -5.05
C GLU A 214 0.33 -9.65 -4.13
N GLU A 215 0.03 -9.64 -2.82
CA GLU A 215 0.89 -8.94 -1.85
C GLU A 215 2.21 -9.69 -1.61
N ASP A 216 3.34 -9.03 -1.81
CA ASP A 216 4.65 -9.56 -1.42
C ASP A 216 5.04 -9.06 -0.01
N ALA A 217 4.75 -9.87 1.00
CA ALA A 217 5.12 -9.59 2.38
C ALA A 217 6.65 -9.43 2.58
N GLY A 218 7.46 -10.12 1.77
CA GLY A 218 8.92 -10.07 1.83
C GLY A 218 9.47 -8.75 1.29
N ALA A 219 8.93 -8.25 0.17
CA ALA A 219 9.26 -6.93 -0.35
C ALA A 219 8.72 -5.82 0.56
N ALA A 220 7.48 -5.95 1.04
CA ALA A 220 6.84 -4.92 1.87
C ALA A 220 7.57 -4.70 3.20
N VAL A 221 7.99 -5.77 3.91
CA VAL A 221 8.62 -5.64 5.24
C VAL A 221 9.95 -4.87 5.20
N ALA A 222 10.64 -4.83 4.06
CA ALA A 222 11.86 -4.04 3.89
C ALA A 222 11.65 -2.53 4.10
N TRP A 223 10.41 -2.06 3.93
CA TRP A 223 10.03 -0.65 4.11
C TRP A 223 9.46 -0.33 5.49
N TYR A 224 9.29 -1.34 6.35
CA TYR A 224 8.71 -1.19 7.68
C TYR A 224 9.78 -0.74 8.69
N PRO A 225 9.38 -0.17 9.84
CA PRO A 225 10.30 0.13 10.93
C PRO A 225 11.05 -1.13 11.41
N PRO A 226 12.23 -0.98 12.05
CA PRO A 226 12.94 -2.11 12.63
C PRO A 226 12.07 -2.94 13.57
N GLY A 227 12.24 -4.26 13.51
CA GLY A 227 11.55 -5.21 14.37
C GLY A 227 10.28 -5.82 13.78
N TRP A 228 9.97 -5.58 12.50
CA TRP A 228 8.97 -6.35 11.75
C TRP A 228 9.63 -7.49 10.97
N THR A 229 8.95 -8.62 10.85
CA THR A 229 9.39 -9.76 10.02
C THR A 229 8.35 -10.09 8.94
N ARG A 230 8.73 -10.90 7.94
CA ARG A 230 7.78 -11.37 6.91
C ARG A 230 6.56 -12.05 7.55
N GLU A 231 6.80 -12.83 8.60
CA GLU A 231 5.78 -13.60 9.32
C GLU A 231 4.79 -12.69 10.07
N ASP A 232 5.18 -11.46 10.43
CA ASP A 232 4.25 -10.48 11.00
C ASP A 232 3.23 -9.97 9.95
N LEU A 233 3.49 -10.16 8.65
CA LEU A 233 2.69 -9.67 7.53
C LEU A 233 1.89 -10.77 6.81
N SER A 234 2.22 -12.04 7.02
CA SER A 234 1.56 -13.20 6.39
C SER A 234 0.58 -13.89 7.34
N ASP A 235 -0.45 -14.55 6.78
CA ASP A 235 -1.34 -15.42 7.54
C ASP A 235 -1.16 -16.88 7.08
N PRO A 236 -0.36 -17.69 7.80
CA PRO A 236 -0.05 -19.05 7.37
C PRO A 236 -1.28 -19.97 7.38
N GLU A 237 -2.34 -19.64 8.13
CA GLU A 237 -3.58 -20.40 8.09
C GLU A 237 -4.35 -20.12 6.79
N LEU A 238 -4.33 -18.88 6.34
CA LEU A 238 -4.94 -18.47 5.08
C LEU A 238 -4.21 -19.09 3.88
N ASP A 239 -2.87 -19.04 3.89
CA ASP A 239 -2.02 -19.66 2.87
C ASP A 239 -2.29 -21.17 2.78
N ALA A 240 -2.33 -21.86 3.93
CA ALA A 240 -2.63 -23.29 3.97
C ALA A 240 -4.08 -23.63 3.55
N ILE A 241 -5.04 -22.71 3.65
CA ILE A 241 -6.37 -22.90 3.08
C ILE A 241 -6.32 -22.80 1.56
N LEU A 242 -5.63 -21.78 1.02
CA LEU A 242 -5.52 -21.57 -0.42
C LEU A 242 -4.83 -22.76 -1.11
N GLU A 243 -3.69 -23.21 -0.58
CA GLU A 243 -2.96 -24.38 -1.09
C GLU A 243 -3.87 -25.63 -1.17
N ARG A 244 -4.61 -25.92 -0.10
CA ARG A 244 -5.54 -27.08 -0.06
C ARG A 244 -6.67 -26.99 -1.09
N ILE A 245 -7.09 -25.78 -1.44
CA ILE A 245 -8.16 -25.57 -2.44
C ILE A 245 -7.60 -25.78 -3.84
N GLN A 246 -6.38 -25.34 -4.11
CA GLN A 246 -5.73 -25.44 -5.42
C GLN A 246 -5.17 -26.84 -5.70
N GLU A 247 -4.79 -27.60 -4.67
CA GLU A 247 -4.28 -28.98 -4.80
C GLU A 247 -5.38 -30.07 -4.85
N GLY A 248 -6.61 -29.74 -4.44
CA GLY A 248 -7.74 -30.67 -4.31
C GLY A 248 -8.61 -30.75 -5.56
#